data_AF-A0A7S3P4J2-F1
#
_entry.id   AF-A0A7S3P4J2-F1
#
_cell.length_a   1.000
_cell.length_b   1.000
_cell.length_c   1.000
_cell.angle_alpha   90.00
_cell.angle_beta   90.00
_cell.angle_gamma   90.00
#
_symmetry.space_group_name_H-M   'P 1'
#
loop_
_entity.id
_entity.type
_entity.pdbx_description
1 polymer ?
#
loop_
_entity_poly.entity_id
_entity_poly.type
_entity_poly.pdbx_seq_one_letter_code
_entity_poly.pdbx_strand_id
1 'polypeptide(L)'
;WFQSSVHLTMSSSPIATTTTAPTSRPTYRGYSFEVTGKVQGVFFRKHTVLQARHLQLMGWVRNTYRGTVEGMFAGENAGEAATALNEMRHWLLHVGSPRSRIEKTTFAPLSAAQIEILRQEYPEFTQRPTTTYSDNETRLGCD
;
A
#
# COMPACT_ATOMS: atom_id res chain seq x y z
N TRP A 1 -18.34 -61.82 33.57
CA TRP A 1 -17.32 -62.78 33.12
C TRP A 1 -16.38 -62.05 32.18
N PHE A 2 -15.13 -61.98 32.65
CA PHE A 2 -13.89 -61.52 32.02
C PHE A 2 -13.62 -60.05 31.68
N GLN A 3 -12.55 -59.60 32.36
CA GLN A 3 -11.75 -58.39 32.28
C GLN A 3 -11.05 -58.23 30.92
N SER A 4 -10.62 -57.01 30.59
CA SER A 4 -9.17 -56.72 30.55
C SER A 4 -8.87 -55.24 30.30
N SER A 5 -8.06 -54.70 31.20
CA SER A 5 -7.30 -53.47 31.09
C SER A 5 -6.23 -53.58 30.02
N VAL A 6 -5.92 -52.46 29.35
CA VAL A 6 -4.55 -52.17 28.90
C VAL A 6 -4.23 -50.70 29.23
N HIS A 7 -3.29 -50.52 30.13
CA HIS A 7 -2.54 -49.28 30.31
C HIS A 7 -1.54 -49.16 29.15
N LEU A 8 -1.42 -47.99 28.55
CA LEU A 8 -0.23 -47.57 27.80
C LEU A 8 -0.04 -46.07 27.98
N THR A 9 0.84 -45.73 28.92
CA THR A 9 1.45 -44.41 29.05
C THR A 9 2.53 -44.28 27.97
N MET A 10 2.41 -43.29 27.09
CA MET A 10 3.53 -42.84 26.25
C MET A 10 3.76 -41.36 26.55
N SER A 11 4.76 -41.14 27.40
CA SER A 11 5.48 -39.90 27.54
C SER A 11 6.15 -39.56 26.20
N SER A 12 5.91 -38.37 25.66
CA SER A 12 6.97 -37.55 25.07
C SER A 12 6.46 -36.14 24.80
N SER A 13 6.96 -35.19 25.58
CA SER A 13 7.01 -33.78 25.16
C SER A 13 7.78 -33.67 23.85
N PRO A 14 7.43 -32.69 23.00
CA PRO A 14 8.48 -31.90 22.37
C PRO A 14 8.55 -30.49 22.98
N ILE A 15 9.80 -30.10 23.13
CA ILE A 15 10.34 -28.84 23.63
C ILE A 15 9.89 -27.67 22.74
N ALA A 16 9.60 -26.56 23.42
CA ALA A 16 9.49 -25.18 22.97
C ALA A 16 9.84 -24.89 21.50
N THR A 17 8.87 -24.31 20.79
CA THR A 17 9.15 -23.09 20.04
C THR A 17 8.47 -21.95 20.79
N THR A 18 9.25 -21.30 21.66
CA THR A 18 9.01 -19.92 22.04
C THR A 18 9.07 -19.10 20.75
N THR A 19 7.94 -18.95 20.07
CA THR A 19 7.81 -17.88 19.07
C THR A 19 7.77 -16.60 19.87
N THR A 20 8.96 -16.03 20.06
CA THR A 20 9.18 -14.64 20.44
C THR A 20 8.20 -13.78 19.64
N ALA A 21 7.16 -13.29 20.30
CA ALA A 21 6.33 -12.24 19.73
C ALA A 21 7.27 -11.07 19.40
N PRO A 22 7.33 -10.58 18.14
CA PRO A 22 8.02 -9.35 17.87
C PRO A 22 7.22 -8.22 18.52
N THR A 23 7.55 -7.86 19.76
CA THR A 23 7.06 -6.66 20.46
C THR A 23 7.73 -5.42 19.88
N SER A 24 7.71 -5.29 18.56
CA SER A 24 8.14 -4.12 17.81
C SER A 24 6.87 -3.53 17.22
N ARG A 25 6.56 -2.27 17.53
CA ARG A 25 5.45 -1.56 16.87
C ARG A 25 5.64 -1.72 15.36
N PRO A 26 4.60 -2.13 14.60
CA PRO A 26 4.74 -2.31 13.17
C PRO A 26 5.25 -1.01 12.56
N THR A 27 6.43 -1.07 11.94
CA THR A 27 7.03 0.06 11.25
C THR A 27 6.39 0.13 9.88
N TYR A 28 5.99 1.33 9.46
CA TYR A 28 5.33 1.54 8.17
C TYR A 28 6.26 2.27 7.22
N ARG A 29 6.08 2.02 5.94
CA ARG A 29 6.75 2.74 4.87
C ARG A 29 5.74 3.07 3.80
N GLY A 30 5.89 4.23 3.19
CA GLY A 30 5.03 4.66 2.10
C GLY A 30 5.71 5.67 1.21
N TYR A 31 5.07 5.91 0.07
CA TYR A 31 5.54 6.86 -0.92
C TYR A 31 4.37 7.70 -1.41
N SER A 32 4.61 8.99 -1.60
CA SER A 32 3.83 9.77 -2.55
C SER A 32 4.37 9.53 -3.95
N PHE A 33 3.50 9.64 -4.94
CA PHE A 33 3.87 9.49 -6.33
C PHE A 33 3.15 10.50 -7.22
N GLU A 34 3.80 10.87 -8.31
CA GLU A 34 3.19 11.60 -9.41
C GLU A 34 3.62 10.97 -10.74
N VAL A 35 2.64 10.59 -11.55
CA VAL A 35 2.79 9.97 -12.86
C VAL A 35 2.42 10.98 -13.94
N THR A 36 3.31 11.19 -14.90
CA THR A 36 3.09 12.03 -16.08
C THR A 36 3.04 11.18 -17.35
N GLY A 37 2.38 11.72 -18.38
CA GLY A 37 2.21 11.08 -19.69
C GLY A 37 0.74 10.95 -20.07
N LYS A 38 0.40 9.95 -20.89
CA LYS A 38 -0.99 9.66 -21.27
C LYS A 38 -1.68 8.85 -20.17
N VAL A 39 -2.10 9.53 -19.10
CA VAL A 39 -2.65 8.90 -17.88
C VAL A 39 -4.10 9.29 -17.56
N GLN A 40 -4.67 10.29 -18.24
CA GLN A 40 -6.08 10.66 -18.12
C GLN A 40 -6.93 10.08 -19.26
N GLY A 41 -8.21 9.80 -19.00
CA GLY A 41 -9.12 9.17 -19.97
C GLY A 41 -8.85 7.69 -20.26
N VAL A 42 -7.94 7.05 -19.53
CA VAL A 42 -7.48 5.66 -19.76
C VAL A 42 -7.74 4.72 -18.58
N PHE A 43 -8.63 5.12 -17.66
CA PHE A 43 -8.95 4.36 -16.44
C PHE A 43 -7.75 4.08 -15.52
N PHE A 44 -6.68 4.89 -15.60
CA PHE A 44 -5.47 4.71 -14.79
C PHE A 44 -5.78 4.54 -13.31
N ARG A 45 -6.53 5.48 -12.72
CA ARG A 45 -6.95 5.43 -11.30
C ARG A 45 -7.65 4.12 -10.92
N LYS A 46 -8.53 3.59 -11.79
CA LYS A 46 -9.26 2.35 -11.53
C LYS A 46 -8.30 1.17 -11.44
N HIS A 47 -7.36 1.08 -12.38
CA HIS A 47 -6.34 0.03 -12.36
C HIS A 47 -5.38 0.19 -11.18
N THR A 48 -4.99 1.42 -10.82
CA THR A 48 -4.15 1.68 -9.64
C THR A 48 -4.81 1.19 -8.36
N VAL A 49 -6.12 1.44 -8.17
CA VAL A 49 -6.85 0.94 -7.01
C VAL A 49 -6.91 -0.59 -6.99
N LEU A 50 -7.17 -1.23 -8.15
CA LEU A 50 -7.19 -2.69 -8.23
C LEU A 50 -5.83 -3.29 -7.86
N GLN A 51 -4.74 -2.72 -8.39
CA GLN A 51 -3.39 -3.16 -8.08
C GLN A 51 -3.05 -2.96 -6.60
N ALA A 52 -3.30 -1.77 -6.05
CA ALA A 52 -3.00 -1.49 -4.65
C ALA A 52 -3.78 -2.38 -3.69
N ARG A 53 -5.05 -2.69 -4.00
CA ARG A 53 -5.87 -3.62 -3.20
C ARG A 53 -5.37 -5.06 -3.31
N HIS A 54 -4.96 -5.50 -4.49
CA HIS A 54 -4.37 -6.83 -4.67
C HIS A 54 -3.09 -6.98 -3.83
N LEU A 55 -2.30 -5.91 -3.74
CA LEU A 55 -1.09 -5.82 -2.93
C LEU A 55 -1.34 -5.46 -1.45
N GLN A 56 -2.61 -5.36 -1.03
CA GLN A 56 -3.04 -5.01 0.33
C GLN A 56 -2.40 -3.72 0.88
N LEU A 57 -2.21 -2.72 -0.01
CA LEU A 57 -1.69 -1.40 0.35
C LEU A 57 -2.83 -0.43 0.66
N MET A 58 -2.56 0.51 1.56
CA MET A 58 -3.49 1.60 1.93
C MET A 58 -3.11 2.89 1.22
N GLY A 59 -4.07 3.81 1.07
CA GLY A 59 -3.85 5.15 0.52
C GLY A 59 -4.86 5.59 -0.53
N TRP A 60 -4.42 6.44 -1.46
CA TRP A 60 -5.32 7.05 -2.43
C TRP A 60 -4.63 7.42 -3.74
N VAL A 61 -5.44 7.60 -4.78
CA VAL A 61 -5.01 8.09 -6.11
C VAL A 61 -6.00 9.13 -6.65
N ARG A 62 -5.51 10.16 -7.33
CA ARG A 62 -6.34 11.19 -7.98
C ARG A 62 -5.69 11.72 -9.25
N ASN A 63 -6.53 12.26 -10.13
CA ASN A 63 -6.05 13.01 -11.29
C ASN A 63 -5.80 14.44 -10.86
N THR A 64 -4.78 15.07 -11.44
CA THR A 64 -4.53 16.50 -11.26
C THR A 64 -5.11 17.30 -12.44
N TYR A 65 -5.42 18.57 -12.22
CA TYR A 65 -5.79 19.49 -13.30
C TYR A 65 -4.67 19.65 -14.36
N ARG A 66 -3.41 19.40 -13.99
CA ARG A 66 -2.24 19.49 -14.89
C ARG A 66 -2.14 18.33 -15.88
N GLY A 67 -3.08 17.39 -15.86
CA GLY A 67 -3.03 16.21 -16.71
C GLY A 67 -2.25 15.03 -16.12
N THR A 68 -1.78 15.13 -14.87
CA THR A 68 -1.02 14.07 -14.18
C THR A 68 -1.92 13.21 -13.29
N VAL A 69 -1.37 12.12 -12.76
CA VAL A 69 -2.00 11.31 -11.71
C VAL A 69 -1.09 11.32 -10.49
N GLU A 70 -1.61 11.70 -9.34
CA GLU A 70 -0.86 11.68 -8.09
C GLU A 70 -1.56 10.83 -7.04
N GLY A 71 -0.81 10.42 -6.03
CA GLY A 71 -1.34 9.64 -4.93
C GLY A 71 -0.34 9.37 -3.84
N MET A 72 -0.79 8.64 -2.84
CA MET A 72 0.02 8.16 -1.73
C MET A 72 -0.34 6.71 -1.48
N PHE A 73 0.65 5.88 -1.21
CA PHE A 73 0.45 4.51 -0.76
C PHE A 73 1.40 4.18 0.37
N ALA A 74 0.95 3.35 1.30
CA ALA A 74 1.78 2.85 2.38
C ALA A 74 1.43 1.40 2.72
N GLY A 75 2.34 0.75 3.42
CA GLY A 75 2.20 -0.60 3.93
C GLY A 75 3.19 -0.83 5.07
N GLU A 76 3.14 -2.00 5.67
CA GLU A 76 4.13 -2.40 6.68
C GLU A 76 5.52 -2.52 6.03
N ASN A 77 6.56 -2.13 6.77
CA ASN A 77 7.97 -2.18 6.33
C ASN A 77 8.54 -3.61 6.42
N ALA A 78 7.79 -4.55 6.99
CA ALA A 78 8.20 -5.93 7.17
C ALA A 78 7.31 -6.89 6.36
N GLY A 79 7.82 -8.09 6.13
CA GLY A 79 7.08 -9.18 5.49
C GLY A 79 6.65 -8.88 4.06
N GLU A 80 5.47 -9.37 3.69
CA GLU A 80 4.91 -9.29 2.34
C GLU A 80 4.64 -7.84 1.90
N ALA A 81 4.31 -6.96 2.85
CA ALA A 81 4.02 -5.55 2.56
C ALA A 81 5.25 -4.79 2.02
N ALA A 82 6.47 -5.16 2.43
CA ALA A 82 7.69 -4.57 1.88
C ALA A 82 7.86 -4.90 0.38
N THR A 83 7.53 -6.13 0.00
CA THR A 83 7.53 -6.57 -1.41
C THR A 83 6.41 -5.87 -2.18
N ALA A 84 5.21 -5.78 -1.61
CA ALA A 84 4.08 -5.07 -2.17
C ALA A 84 4.40 -3.60 -2.51
N LEU A 85 5.12 -2.89 -1.63
CA LEU A 85 5.56 -1.51 -1.91
C LEU A 85 6.45 -1.42 -3.16
N ASN A 86 7.37 -2.37 -3.35
CA ASN A 86 8.25 -2.39 -4.51
C ASN A 86 7.49 -2.77 -5.79
N GLU A 87 6.56 -3.73 -5.71
CA GLU A 87 5.71 -4.12 -6.83
C GLU A 87 4.79 -2.98 -7.27
N MET A 88 4.22 -2.24 -6.32
CA MET A 88 3.42 -1.05 -6.63
C MET A 88 4.24 0.02 -7.35
N ARG A 89 5.49 0.26 -6.91
CA ARG A 89 6.41 1.18 -7.59
C ARG A 89 6.73 0.72 -9.01
N HIS A 90 7.04 -0.56 -9.19
CA HIS A 90 7.30 -1.14 -10.50
C HIS A 90 6.09 -0.99 -11.44
N TRP A 91 4.88 -1.26 -10.93
CA TRP A 91 3.64 -1.10 -11.68
C TRP A 91 3.43 0.33 -12.15
N LEU A 92 3.67 1.31 -11.27
CA LEU A 92 3.56 2.75 -11.55
C LEU A 92 4.68 3.28 -12.47
N LEU A 93 5.75 2.51 -12.72
CA LEU A 93 6.84 2.87 -13.62
C LEU A 93 6.67 2.27 -15.02
N HIS A 94 6.19 1.03 -15.11
CA HIS A 94 6.33 0.24 -16.34
C HIS A 94 5.03 -0.37 -16.87
N VAL A 95 4.01 -0.55 -16.03
CA VAL A 95 2.80 -1.29 -16.40
C VAL A 95 1.64 -0.33 -16.63
N GLY A 96 1.19 0.36 -15.58
CA GLY A 96 0.04 1.26 -15.66
C GLY A 96 -1.24 0.58 -16.18
N SER A 97 -2.17 1.40 -16.66
CA SER A 97 -3.37 0.90 -17.35
C SER A 97 -3.06 0.45 -18.79
N PRO A 98 -3.82 -0.49 -19.37
CA PRO A 98 -3.56 -1.02 -20.72
C PRO A 98 -3.49 0.05 -21.83
N ARG A 99 -4.18 1.18 -21.67
CA ARG A 99 -4.22 2.28 -22.64
C ARG A 99 -3.36 3.48 -22.25
N SER A 100 -2.67 3.42 -21.11
CA SER A 100 -1.77 4.50 -20.68
C SER A 100 -0.39 4.40 -21.29
N ARG A 101 0.27 5.55 -21.36
CA ARG A 101 1.71 5.65 -21.58
C ARG A 101 2.30 6.46 -20.44
N ILE A 102 3.09 5.81 -19.61
CA ILE A 102 3.85 6.46 -18.53
C ILE A 102 5.10 7.05 -19.16
N GLU A 103 5.30 8.35 -18.99
CA GLU A 103 6.52 9.03 -19.44
C GLU A 103 7.52 9.19 -18.30
N LYS A 104 7.02 9.58 -17.12
CA LYS A 104 7.82 9.74 -15.92
C LYS A 104 6.96 9.47 -14.69
N THR A 105 7.57 8.83 -13.70
CA THR A 105 6.99 8.72 -12.37
C THR A 105 7.99 9.22 -11.33
N THR A 106 7.57 10.18 -10.53
CA THR A 106 8.34 10.70 -9.39
C THR A 106 7.81 10.07 -8.11
N PHE A 107 8.71 9.63 -7.23
CA PHE A 107 8.35 9.13 -5.90
C PHE A 107 9.05 9.96 -4.82
N ALA A 108 8.37 10.20 -3.71
CA ALA A 108 8.98 10.73 -2.50
C ALA A 108 8.55 9.89 -1.28
N PRO A 109 9.46 9.58 -0.33
CA PRO A 109 9.11 8.86 0.87
C PRO A 109 8.16 9.69 1.74
N LEU A 110 7.17 9.03 2.34
CA LEU A 110 6.25 9.68 3.28
C LEU A 110 6.89 9.82 4.66
N SER A 111 6.60 10.93 5.35
CA SER A 111 6.93 11.11 6.76
C SER A 111 6.02 10.26 7.64
N ALA A 112 6.43 10.02 8.89
CA ALA A 112 5.62 9.28 9.86
C ALA A 112 4.24 9.92 10.08
N ALA A 113 4.16 11.25 10.11
CA ALA A 113 2.89 11.98 10.24
C ALA A 113 1.97 11.76 9.02
N GLN A 114 2.53 11.78 7.80
CA GLN A 114 1.76 11.50 6.59
C GLN A 114 1.23 10.07 6.56
N ILE A 115 2.04 9.11 7.01
CA ILE A 115 1.62 7.70 7.11
C ILE A 115 0.47 7.56 8.12
N GLU A 116 0.55 8.20 9.27
CA GLU A 116 -0.51 8.14 10.27
C GLU A 116 -1.83 8.72 9.75
N ILE A 117 -1.78 9.89 9.09
CA ILE A 117 -2.95 10.48 8.41
C ILE A 117 -3.50 9.51 7.37
N LEU A 118 -2.63 8.90 6.56
CA LEU A 118 -3.04 7.96 5.52
C LEU A 118 -3.77 6.74 6.11
N ARG A 119 -3.33 6.24 7.27
CA ARG A 119 -3.97 5.13 7.97
C ARG A 119 -5.35 5.48 8.50
N GLN A 120 -5.51 6.68 9.04
CA GLN A 120 -6.75 7.12 9.66
C GLN A 120 -7.81 7.48 8.60
N GLU A 121 -7.41 8.20 7.55
CA GLU A 121 -8.34 8.68 6.53
C GLU A 121 -8.54 7.69 5.38
N TYR A 122 -7.53 6.87 5.06
CA TYR A 122 -7.53 6.00 3.87
C TYR A 122 -7.07 4.56 4.21
N PRO A 123 -7.75 3.86 5.15
CA PRO A 123 -7.39 2.49 5.53
C PRO A 123 -7.51 1.50 4.36
N GLU A 124 -8.39 1.80 3.40
CA GLU A 124 -8.48 1.10 2.12
C GLU A 124 -8.03 2.00 0.98
N PHE A 125 -7.40 1.41 -0.04
CA PHE A 125 -7.00 2.17 -1.21
C PHE A 125 -8.21 2.69 -2.01
N THR A 126 -8.30 4.01 -2.21
CA THR A 126 -9.47 4.68 -2.80
C THR A 126 -9.11 5.71 -3.89
N GLN A 127 -10.11 6.09 -4.70
CA GLN A 127 -9.98 7.17 -5.67
C GLN A 127 -10.50 8.47 -5.07
N ARG A 128 -9.71 9.54 -5.15
CA ARG A 128 -10.18 10.90 -4.81
C ARG A 128 -10.65 11.67 -6.05
N PRO A 129 -11.50 12.69 -5.86
CA PRO A 129 -11.89 13.61 -6.92
C PRO A 129 -10.67 14.18 -7.65
N THR A 130 -10.84 14.47 -8.94
CA THR A 130 -9.82 15.18 -9.73
C THR A 130 -9.61 16.57 -9.12
N THR A 131 -8.36 17.00 -8.97
CA THR A 131 -8.11 18.37 -8.50
C THR A 131 -8.64 19.39 -9.49
N THR A 132 -9.18 20.46 -8.95
CA THR A 132 -9.60 21.64 -9.69
C THR A 132 -8.48 22.68 -9.67
N TYR A 133 -8.65 23.75 -10.44
CA TYR A 133 -7.69 24.86 -10.47
C TYR A 133 -7.53 25.50 -9.09
N SER A 134 -8.59 25.59 -8.28
CA SER A 134 -8.54 26.24 -6.96
C SER A 134 -7.77 25.44 -5.90
N ASP A 135 -7.64 24.12 -6.07
CA ASP A 135 -6.94 23.25 -5.11
C ASP A 135 -5.41 23.45 -5.11
N ASN A 136 -4.87 24.15 -6.12
CA ASN A 136 -3.43 24.34 -6.29
C ASN A 136 -2.89 25.63 -5.62
N GLU A 137 -3.75 26.64 -5.42
CA GLU A 137 -3.35 27.91 -4.79
C GLU A 137 -2.95 27.69 -3.32
N THR A 138 -3.58 26.73 -2.64
CA THR A 138 -3.22 26.33 -1.26
C THR A 138 -1.83 25.69 -1.15
N ARG A 139 -1.20 25.27 -2.25
CA ARG A 139 0.19 24.75 -2.28
C ARG A 139 1.22 25.78 -2.75
N LEU A 140 0.79 26.95 -3.24
CA LEU A 140 1.65 27.97 -3.86
C LEU A 140 1.52 29.38 -3.26
N GLY A 141 0.69 29.57 -2.22
CA GLY A 141 0.73 30.76 -1.34
C GLY A 141 0.70 30.28 0.12
N CYS A 142 1.55 30.76 1.02
CA CYS A 142 1.93 32.16 1.22
C CYS A 142 3.45 32.34 1.37
N ASP A 143 4.04 33.21 0.55
CA ASP A 143 5.18 34.06 0.90
C ASP A 143 4.61 35.38 1.47
#